data_AF-A0A447GGR8-F1
#
_entry.id   AF-A0A447GGR8-F1
#
_cell.length_a   1.000
_cell.length_b   1.000
_cell.length_c   1.000
_cell.angle_alpha   90.00
_cell.angle_beta   90.00
_cell.angle_gamma   90.00
#
_symmetry.space_group_name_H-M   'P 1'
#
loop_
_entity.id
_entity.type
_entity.pdbx_description
1 polymer ?
#
loop_
_entity_poly.entity_id
_entity_poly.type
_entity_poly.pdbx_seq_one_letter_code
_entity_poly.pdbx_strand_id
1 'polypeptide(L)'
;MARGPAERLQFGGGARDAVVTTSAFHFFDQPAALREFHRILASGGLAARSSGQPNDRGGDVGNILGRLEPMIHHVSRLCAVVAGVFAVSLFAPGTAKADIVGFTSPSGNIGCMIDSSSVRCDVRDRVWSPPPRPADCQSTMGYGQGIVLTVGQPARFVCAGDTALGGGPPLAYGDKITKGSLECESKTSGMSCWDFVYGGSFEISRDGYQLS
;
A
#
# COMPACT_ATOMS: atom_id res chain seq x y z
N MET A 1 14.98 14.67 11.03
CA MET A 1 15.03 13.34 10.39
C MET A 1 16.16 12.54 11.01
N ALA A 2 15.93 11.26 11.35
CA ALA A 2 16.97 10.39 11.86
C ALA A 2 17.90 9.93 10.74
N ARG A 3 19.16 9.63 11.06
CA ARG A 3 20.11 8.95 10.17
C ARG A 3 20.53 7.64 10.82
N GLY A 4 20.68 6.58 10.02
CA GLY A 4 21.06 5.25 10.50
C GLY A 4 19.88 4.31 10.76
N PRO A 5 20.16 3.09 11.27
CA PRO A 5 19.16 2.04 11.48
C PRO A 5 18.11 2.43 12.53
N ALA A 6 16.87 1.96 12.35
CA ALA A 6 15.75 2.24 13.27
C ALA A 6 15.98 1.64 14.67
N GLU A 7 16.85 0.64 14.76
CA GLU A 7 17.26 -0.09 15.95
C GLU A 7 18.27 0.69 16.81
N ARG A 8 18.88 1.76 16.27
CA ARG A 8 19.82 2.62 16.99
C ARG A 8 19.81 4.04 16.45
N LEU A 9 19.01 4.88 17.07
CA LEU A 9 18.78 6.27 16.73
C LEU A 9 19.69 7.20 17.55
N GLN A 10 20.20 8.24 16.89
CA GLN A 10 21.09 9.27 17.45
C GLN A 10 20.46 10.17 18.53
N PHE A 11 19.28 9.83 19.05
CA PHE A 11 18.53 10.66 19.98
C PHE A 11 18.72 10.19 21.41
N GLY A 12 18.75 11.14 22.36
CA GLY A 12 18.72 10.85 23.79
C GLY A 12 17.39 10.22 24.22
N GLY A 13 17.37 9.66 25.44
CA GLY A 13 16.12 9.14 26.02
C GLY A 13 15.10 10.26 26.22
N GLY A 14 13.83 10.02 25.89
CA GLY A 14 12.77 11.02 26.05
C GLY A 14 12.88 12.25 25.14
N ALA A 15 13.73 12.22 24.12
CA ALA A 15 14.02 13.40 23.30
C ALA A 15 12.96 13.69 22.22
N ARG A 16 11.96 12.82 22.02
CA ARG A 16 10.98 12.94 20.93
C ARG A 16 9.56 12.78 21.43
N ASP A 17 8.64 13.59 20.92
CA ASP A 17 7.21 13.48 21.24
C ASP A 17 6.48 12.51 20.30
N ALA A 18 7.03 12.26 19.11
CA ALA A 18 6.46 11.33 18.15
C ALA A 18 7.51 10.62 17.29
N VAL A 19 7.20 9.38 16.92
CA VAL A 19 7.90 8.59 15.89
C VAL A 19 6.89 8.13 14.87
N VAL A 20 7.12 8.45 13.60
CA VAL A 20 6.28 8.01 12.48
C VAL A 20 7.14 7.23 11.50
N THR A 21 6.74 5.99 11.20
CA THR A 21 7.33 5.19 10.12
C THR A 21 6.32 5.06 8.98
N THR A 22 6.63 5.65 7.83
CA THR A 22 5.74 5.73 6.67
C THR A 22 6.05 4.68 5.61
N SER A 23 7.11 3.90 5.78
CA SER A 23 7.49 2.81 4.87
C SER A 23 7.88 1.54 5.64
N ALA A 24 7.92 0.45 4.89
CA ALA A 24 8.04 -0.96 5.27
C ALA A 24 8.82 -1.27 6.56
N PHE A 25 8.13 -1.20 7.70
CA PHE A 25 8.67 -1.61 9.01
C PHE A 25 9.05 -3.11 9.06
N HIS A 26 8.59 -3.91 8.08
CA HIS A 26 8.95 -5.32 7.96
C HIS A 26 10.42 -5.57 7.57
N PHE A 27 11.15 -4.55 7.12
CA PHE A 27 12.60 -4.66 6.88
C PHE A 27 13.45 -4.48 8.15
N PHE A 28 12.86 -4.03 9.27
CA PHE A 28 13.58 -3.82 10.53
C PHE A 28 13.54 -5.06 11.44
N ASP A 29 14.51 -5.16 12.35
CA ASP A 29 14.35 -5.96 13.56
C ASP A 29 13.29 -5.28 14.42
N GLN A 30 12.04 -5.73 14.27
CA GLN A 30 10.88 -5.08 14.87
C GLN A 30 10.98 -4.98 16.41
N PRO A 31 11.36 -6.04 17.15
CA PRO A 31 11.62 -5.92 18.59
C PRO A 31 12.69 -4.88 18.94
N ALA A 32 13.81 -4.85 18.21
CA ALA A 32 14.89 -3.89 18.49
C ALA A 32 14.47 -2.44 18.17
N ALA A 33 13.81 -2.23 17.04
CA ALA A 33 13.29 -0.92 16.64
C ALA A 33 12.23 -0.40 17.62
N LEU A 34 11.30 -1.25 18.07
CA LEU A 34 10.29 -0.84 19.07
C LEU A 34 10.93 -0.46 20.41
N ARG A 35 11.92 -1.22 20.89
CA ARG A 35 12.68 -0.84 22.10
C ARG A 35 13.37 0.50 21.94
N GLU A 36 13.95 0.74 20.78
CA GLU A 36 14.63 2.00 20.49
C GLU A 36 13.65 3.18 20.41
N PHE A 37 12.47 2.98 19.83
CA PHE A 37 11.41 4.00 19.79
C PHE A 37 10.92 4.34 21.20
N HIS A 38 10.69 3.32 22.03
CA HIS A 38 10.32 3.53 23.44
C HIS A 38 11.39 4.31 24.20
N ARG A 39 12.67 4.05 23.94
CA ARG A 39 13.76 4.77 24.57
C ARG A 39 13.73 6.26 24.23
N ILE A 40 13.54 6.61 22.96
CA ILE A 40 13.63 8.00 22.50
C ILE A 40 12.36 8.81 22.74
N LEU A 41 11.21 8.16 22.96
CA LEU A 41 9.94 8.84 23.20
C LEU A 41 9.87 9.42 24.61
N ALA A 42 9.42 10.67 24.72
CA ALA A 42 9.06 11.30 25.99
C ALA A 42 7.90 10.54 26.65
N SER A 43 7.70 10.74 27.95
CA SER A 43 6.54 10.20 28.65
C SER A 43 5.26 10.70 27.99
N GLY A 44 4.42 9.78 27.48
CA GLY A 44 3.21 10.11 26.74
C GLY A 44 3.40 10.37 25.23
N GLY A 45 4.61 10.17 24.71
CA GLY A 45 4.90 10.27 23.28
C GLY A 45 4.24 9.18 22.44
N LEU A 46 4.04 9.45 21.15
CA LEU A 46 3.28 8.60 20.23
C LEU A 46 4.17 7.89 19.21
N ALA A 47 3.94 6.60 18.99
CA ALA A 47 4.53 5.85 17.89
C ALA A 47 3.44 5.46 16.88
N ALA A 48 3.61 5.83 15.61
CA ALA A 48 2.69 5.47 14.53
C ALA A 48 3.43 4.74 13.41
N ARG A 49 2.85 3.64 12.95
CA ARG A 49 3.32 2.88 11.79
C ARG A 49 2.26 2.94 10.70
N SER A 50 2.65 3.38 9.50
CA SER A 50 1.86 3.15 8.30
C SER A 50 2.09 1.71 7.83
N SER A 51 1.07 0.87 7.89
CA SER A 51 1.10 -0.47 7.30
C SER A 51 0.66 -0.38 5.83
N GLY A 52 1.63 -0.48 4.91
CA GLY A 52 1.36 -0.60 3.48
C GLY A 52 1.03 -2.03 3.06
N GLN A 53 0.09 -2.71 3.75
CA GLN A 53 -0.31 -4.08 3.40
C GLN A 53 -1.83 -4.17 3.22
N PRO A 54 -2.34 -4.62 2.06
CA PRO A 54 -3.79 -4.55 1.77
C PRO A 54 -4.68 -5.46 2.64
N ASN A 55 -4.13 -6.40 3.41
CA ASN A 55 -4.92 -7.52 3.97
C ASN A 55 -4.77 -7.79 5.47
N ASP A 56 -4.33 -6.83 6.28
CA ASP A 56 -4.42 -6.97 7.74
C ASP A 56 -5.84 -6.59 8.21
N ARG A 57 -6.68 -7.62 8.39
CA ARG A 57 -7.89 -7.50 9.21
C ARG A 57 -7.45 -7.29 10.66
N GLY A 58 -7.54 -6.05 11.14
CA GLY A 58 -7.40 -5.72 12.56
C GLY A 58 -6.01 -5.25 12.99
N GLY A 59 -5.49 -4.18 12.38
CA GLY A 59 -4.54 -3.30 13.06
C GLY A 59 -5.30 -2.42 14.04
N ASP A 60 -5.61 -2.99 15.19
CA ASP A 60 -6.36 -2.38 16.28
C ASP A 60 -5.65 -1.08 16.74
N VAL A 61 -6.21 0.09 16.38
CA VAL A 61 -5.82 1.37 17.01
C VAL A 61 -6.27 1.42 18.48
N GLY A 62 -6.95 0.37 18.96
CA GLY A 62 -7.52 0.26 20.30
C GLY A 62 -6.66 -0.44 21.35
N ASN A 63 -5.51 -1.07 21.03
CA ASN A 63 -4.83 -1.96 21.98
C ASN A 63 -3.36 -1.63 22.30
N ILE A 64 -3.04 -0.35 22.43
CA ILE A 64 -1.81 0.11 23.14
C ILE A 64 -2.16 1.17 24.20
N LEU A 65 -3.36 1.10 24.79
CA LEU A 65 -3.68 1.80 26.03
C LEU A 65 -3.60 0.81 27.19
N GLY A 66 -2.40 0.32 27.49
CA GLY A 66 -2.07 -0.21 28.80
C GLY A 66 -1.96 0.95 29.80
N ARG A 67 -3.10 1.52 30.21
CA ARG A 67 -3.15 2.53 31.27
C ARG A 67 -2.84 1.83 32.59
N LEU A 68 -1.63 2.02 33.10
CA LEU A 68 -1.32 1.78 34.51
C LEU A 68 -2.21 2.71 35.33
N GLU A 69 -3.16 2.15 36.07
CA GLU A 69 -3.96 2.91 37.04
C GLU A 69 -3.09 3.30 38.24
N PRO A 70 -3.08 4.58 38.67
CA PRO A 70 -2.81 4.90 40.06
C PRO A 70 -4.14 5.02 40.82
N MET A 71 -4.29 4.12 41.78
CA MET A 71 -5.21 4.20 42.90
C MET A 71 -4.96 5.51 43.68
N ILE A 72 -5.92 6.44 43.73
CA ILE A 72 -6.05 7.45 44.80
C ILE A 72 -7.52 7.90 44.90
N HIS A 73 -7.92 8.09 46.15
CA HIS A 73 -9.23 8.22 46.75
C HIS A 73 -9.93 9.60 46.62
N HIS A 74 -11.27 9.53 46.58
CA HIS A 74 -12.28 10.43 47.20
C HIS A 74 -12.80 11.72 46.51
N VAL A 75 -14.11 11.90 46.74
CA VAL A 75 -14.99 13.10 46.67
C VAL A 75 -15.73 13.29 45.32
N SER A 76 -16.95 12.75 45.12
CA SER A 76 -18.27 13.12 45.67
C SER A 76 -18.94 14.34 45.01
N ARG A 77 -20.12 14.07 44.43
CA ARG A 77 -21.30 14.92 44.13
C ARG A 77 -21.43 15.62 42.77
N LEU A 78 -22.38 15.06 42.00
CA LEU A 78 -23.46 15.68 41.21
C LEU A 78 -23.28 17.10 40.67
N CYS A 79 -23.42 17.22 39.35
CA CYS A 79 -24.33 18.19 38.75
C CYS A 79 -24.86 17.62 37.42
N ALA A 80 -26.12 17.19 37.42
CA ALA A 80 -26.87 16.92 36.19
C ALA A 80 -27.36 18.26 35.64
N VAL A 81 -27.06 18.56 34.39
CA VAL A 81 -27.73 19.63 33.63
C VAL A 81 -28.21 19.05 32.30
N VAL A 82 -29.44 19.44 31.98
CA VAL A 82 -30.41 18.85 31.07
C VAL A 82 -30.35 19.48 29.67
N ALA A 83 -30.81 18.69 28.69
CA ALA A 83 -31.39 19.06 27.39
C ALA A 83 -30.47 19.52 26.24
N GLY A 84 -30.54 18.74 25.15
CA GLY A 84 -30.13 19.16 23.81
C GLY A 84 -29.72 17.99 22.92
N VAL A 85 -30.64 17.08 22.56
CA VAL A 85 -30.37 16.09 21.50
C VAL A 85 -30.44 16.80 20.15
N PHE A 86 -29.36 17.48 19.76
CA PHE A 86 -29.08 17.70 18.35
C PHE A 86 -28.48 16.41 17.83
N ALA A 87 -29.30 15.56 17.20
CA ALA A 87 -28.80 14.48 16.36
C ALA A 87 -28.15 15.13 15.13
N VAL A 88 -26.92 15.58 15.28
CA VAL A 88 -26.04 15.87 14.15
C VAL A 88 -25.86 14.53 13.47
N SER A 89 -26.54 14.32 12.34
CA SER A 89 -26.25 13.21 11.43
C SER A 89 -24.81 13.39 10.96
N LEU A 90 -23.88 12.81 11.71
CA LEU A 90 -22.51 12.59 11.29
C LEU A 90 -22.59 11.69 10.07
N PHE A 91 -22.61 12.28 8.88
CA PHE A 91 -22.17 11.60 7.67
C PHE A 91 -20.72 11.23 7.93
N ALA A 92 -20.49 10.05 8.50
CA ALA A 92 -19.17 9.46 8.50
C ALA A 92 -18.79 9.34 7.02
N PRO A 93 -17.73 10.03 6.54
CA PRO A 93 -17.23 9.76 5.21
C PRO A 93 -16.93 8.27 5.16
N GLY A 94 -17.63 7.54 4.29
CA GLY A 94 -17.32 6.14 4.04
C GLY A 94 -15.85 6.08 3.69
N THR A 95 -15.05 5.40 4.51
CA THR A 95 -13.66 5.14 4.19
C THR A 95 -13.67 4.19 3.00
N ALA A 96 -13.54 4.72 1.79
CA ALA A 96 -13.34 3.91 0.60
C ALA A 96 -12.02 3.16 0.78
N LYS A 97 -12.08 1.88 1.16
CA LYS A 97 -10.93 1.00 1.08
C LYS A 97 -10.59 0.84 -0.40
N ALA A 98 -9.42 1.30 -0.81
CA ALA A 98 -8.86 0.91 -2.10
C ALA A 98 -8.62 -0.61 -2.06
N ASP A 99 -9.51 -1.37 -2.69
CA ASP A 99 -9.47 -2.82 -2.80
C ASP A 99 -8.48 -3.24 -3.90
N ILE A 100 -7.22 -2.89 -3.68
CA ILE A 100 -6.10 -3.26 -4.55
C ILE A 100 -5.75 -4.71 -4.28
N VAL A 101 -5.80 -5.53 -5.32
CA VAL A 101 -5.41 -6.93 -5.29
C VAL A 101 -4.16 -7.13 -6.13
N GLY A 102 -3.15 -7.77 -5.56
CA GLY A 102 -1.98 -8.19 -6.30
C GLY A 102 -2.02 -9.68 -6.67
N PHE A 103 -1.41 -10.03 -7.79
CA PHE A 103 -1.32 -11.40 -8.30
C PHE A 103 -0.08 -11.54 -9.20
N THR A 104 0.36 -12.77 -9.42
CA THR A 104 1.57 -13.06 -10.23
C THR A 104 1.26 -14.12 -11.29
N SER A 105 1.95 -14.09 -12.43
CA SER A 105 1.93 -15.22 -13.37
C SER A 105 2.48 -16.50 -12.70
N PRO A 106 2.02 -17.71 -13.07
CA PRO A 106 2.54 -18.96 -12.52
C PRO A 106 4.06 -19.15 -12.66
N SER A 107 4.67 -18.62 -13.73
CA SER A 107 6.13 -18.63 -13.91
C SER A 107 6.89 -17.69 -12.96
N GLY A 108 6.20 -16.81 -12.24
CA GLY A 108 6.80 -15.78 -11.39
C GLY A 108 7.39 -14.58 -12.13
N ASN A 109 7.35 -14.55 -13.47
CA ASN A 109 8.02 -13.52 -14.26
C ASN A 109 7.25 -12.18 -14.31
N ILE A 110 5.92 -12.22 -14.18
CA ILE A 110 5.06 -11.03 -14.28
C ILE A 110 4.29 -10.89 -12.97
N GLY A 111 4.34 -9.71 -12.35
CA GLY A 111 3.53 -9.35 -11.19
C GLY A 111 2.61 -8.20 -11.51
N CYS A 112 1.38 -8.25 -11.00
CA CYS A 112 0.34 -7.28 -11.29
C CYS A 112 -0.36 -6.80 -10.01
N MET A 113 -0.88 -5.58 -10.06
CA MET A 113 -1.80 -5.01 -9.06
C MET A 113 -3.00 -4.41 -9.78
N ILE A 114 -4.21 -4.77 -9.34
CA ILE A 114 -5.48 -4.36 -9.93
C ILE A 114 -6.43 -3.80 -8.86
N ASP A 115 -7.09 -2.70 -9.18
CA ASP A 115 -8.27 -2.19 -8.47
C ASP A 115 -9.37 -1.82 -9.47
N SER A 116 -10.46 -1.20 -9.02
CA SER A 116 -11.58 -0.84 -9.89
C SER A 116 -11.30 0.30 -10.87
N SER A 117 -10.12 0.94 -10.80
CA SER A 117 -9.75 2.12 -11.57
C SER A 117 -8.52 1.91 -12.45
N SER A 118 -7.64 0.98 -12.08
CA SER A 118 -6.44 0.68 -12.85
C SER A 118 -5.90 -0.72 -12.62
N VAL A 119 -5.15 -1.22 -13.60
CA VAL A 119 -4.28 -2.36 -13.45
C VAL A 119 -2.88 -2.02 -13.96
N ARG A 120 -1.86 -2.40 -13.19
CA ARG A 120 -0.47 -2.36 -13.61
C ARG A 120 0.12 -3.76 -13.56
N CYS A 121 0.87 -4.12 -14.59
CA CYS A 121 1.71 -5.32 -14.60
C CYS A 121 3.16 -4.96 -14.92
N ASP A 122 4.09 -5.51 -14.14
CA ASP A 122 5.52 -5.40 -14.35
C ASP A 122 6.11 -6.76 -14.75
N VAL A 123 6.99 -6.76 -15.75
CA VAL A 123 7.76 -7.95 -16.16
C VAL A 123 9.18 -7.89 -15.57
N ARG A 124 9.69 -9.01 -15.05
CA ARG A 124 11.06 -9.10 -14.52
C ARG A 124 12.07 -9.32 -15.63
N ASP A 125 11.96 -10.44 -16.33
CA ASP A 125 12.85 -10.84 -17.41
C ASP A 125 12.14 -10.72 -18.77
N ARG A 126 12.78 -9.99 -19.69
CA ARG A 126 12.27 -9.74 -21.05
C ARG A 126 13.40 -9.68 -22.08
N VAL A 127 13.07 -9.92 -23.35
CA VAL A 127 14.02 -9.83 -24.49
C VAL A 127 13.78 -8.63 -25.41
N TRP A 128 12.79 -7.80 -25.08
CA TRP A 128 12.43 -6.61 -25.83
C TRP A 128 12.80 -5.33 -25.07
N SER A 129 12.88 -4.24 -25.82
CA SER A 129 13.08 -2.90 -25.26
C SER A 129 11.78 -2.10 -25.27
N PRO A 130 11.50 -1.31 -24.22
CA PRO A 130 10.36 -0.39 -24.22
C PRO A 130 10.58 0.74 -25.25
N PRO A 131 9.54 1.53 -25.56
CA PRO A 131 9.67 2.79 -26.29
C PRO A 131 10.68 3.74 -25.64
N PRO A 132 11.10 4.82 -26.33
CA PRO A 132 11.94 5.85 -25.74
C PRO A 132 11.35 6.40 -24.44
N ARG A 133 12.21 6.61 -23.44
CA ARG A 133 11.80 7.20 -22.16
C ARG A 133 11.18 8.60 -22.40
N PRO A 134 9.97 8.88 -21.89
CA PRO A 134 9.37 10.20 -21.92
C PRO A 134 10.22 11.24 -21.18
N ALA A 135 10.26 12.48 -21.67
CA ALA A 135 11.09 13.55 -21.10
C ALA A 135 10.64 13.99 -19.70
N ASP A 136 9.36 13.81 -19.37
CA ASP A 136 8.76 14.07 -18.06
C ASP A 136 9.00 12.94 -17.05
N CYS A 137 9.54 11.80 -17.49
CA CYS A 137 9.96 10.74 -16.60
C CYS A 137 11.32 11.07 -15.97
N GLN A 138 11.28 11.47 -14.69
CA GLN A 138 12.48 11.83 -13.92
C GLN A 138 13.57 10.76 -14.01
N SER A 139 14.83 11.18 -14.12
CA SER A 139 15.98 10.27 -14.27
C SER A 139 16.20 9.32 -13.09
N THR A 140 15.65 9.66 -11.92
CA THR A 140 15.66 8.82 -10.72
C THR A 140 14.61 7.70 -10.72
N MET A 141 13.69 7.70 -11.69
CA MET A 141 12.61 6.72 -11.81
C MET A 141 12.94 5.61 -12.82
N GLY A 142 12.41 4.42 -12.55
CA GLY A 142 12.38 3.32 -13.51
C GLY A 142 11.41 3.62 -14.64
N TYR A 143 11.71 3.10 -15.84
CA TYR A 143 10.82 3.19 -17.00
C TYR A 143 10.86 1.91 -17.82
N GLY A 144 9.69 1.53 -18.37
CA GLY A 144 9.60 0.50 -19.41
C GLY A 144 9.54 -0.94 -18.92
N GLN A 145 9.50 -1.16 -17.60
CA GLN A 145 9.23 -2.46 -17.00
C GLN A 145 7.73 -2.75 -16.87
N GLY A 146 6.97 -1.71 -16.52
CA GLY A 146 5.54 -1.80 -16.24
C GLY A 146 4.69 -1.25 -17.36
N ILE A 147 3.53 -1.88 -17.57
CA ILE A 147 2.43 -1.33 -18.36
C ILE A 147 1.23 -1.12 -17.43
N VAL A 148 0.58 0.02 -17.55
CA VAL A 148 -0.64 0.38 -16.82
C VAL A 148 -1.78 0.59 -17.80
N LEU A 149 -2.95 0.11 -17.41
CA LEU A 149 -4.24 0.42 -18.01
C LEU A 149 -5.10 1.10 -16.95
N THR A 150 -5.55 2.32 -17.23
CA THR A 150 -6.52 3.06 -16.40
C THR A 150 -7.86 3.02 -17.11
N VAL A 151 -8.94 2.88 -16.35
CA VAL A 151 -10.30 2.82 -16.90
C VAL A 151 -10.54 3.96 -17.90
N GLY A 152 -11.00 3.60 -19.11
CA GLY A 152 -11.27 4.55 -20.19
C GLY A 152 -10.06 5.29 -20.77
N GLN A 153 -8.83 4.81 -20.54
CA GLN A 153 -7.61 5.38 -21.11
C GLN A 153 -6.81 4.31 -21.85
N PRO A 154 -6.00 4.67 -22.87
CA PRO A 154 -5.09 3.73 -23.53
C PRO A 154 -4.05 3.17 -22.57
N ALA A 155 -3.66 1.91 -22.78
CA ALA A 155 -2.56 1.31 -22.04
C ALA A 155 -1.23 2.03 -22.35
N ARG A 156 -0.37 2.19 -21.34
CA ARG A 156 0.91 2.89 -21.49
C ARG A 156 2.00 2.33 -20.58
N PHE A 157 3.25 2.58 -20.94
CA PHE A 157 4.37 2.28 -20.07
C PHE A 157 4.40 3.16 -18.82
N VAL A 158 4.82 2.56 -17.72
CA VAL A 158 4.92 3.18 -16.41
C VAL A 158 6.28 3.86 -16.25
N CYS A 159 6.25 5.09 -15.74
CA CYS A 159 7.39 5.76 -15.13
C CYS A 159 7.16 5.75 -13.62
N ALA A 160 7.93 4.97 -12.86
CA ALA A 160 7.72 4.84 -11.42
C ALA A 160 8.99 4.39 -10.66
N GLY A 161 9.01 4.65 -9.35
CA GLY A 161 10.07 4.22 -8.43
C GLY A 161 9.74 2.95 -7.64
N ASP A 162 8.55 2.38 -7.83
CA ASP A 162 8.05 1.16 -7.20
C ASP A 162 7.84 0.04 -8.24
N THR A 163 7.39 -1.14 -7.78
CA THR A 163 7.11 -2.28 -8.66
C THR A 163 5.87 -3.07 -8.24
N ALA A 164 5.16 -3.64 -9.22
CA ALA A 164 4.09 -4.61 -9.04
C ALA A 164 4.59 -6.07 -8.95
N LEU A 165 5.89 -6.31 -9.12
CA LEU A 165 6.47 -7.64 -8.93
C LEU A 165 6.24 -8.16 -7.51
N GLY A 166 5.87 -9.43 -7.39
CA GLY A 166 5.59 -10.06 -6.09
C GLY A 166 4.30 -9.55 -5.43
N GLY A 167 3.39 -8.92 -6.18
CA GLY A 167 2.17 -8.32 -5.65
C GLY A 167 1.19 -9.29 -4.98
N GLY A 168 1.26 -10.59 -5.29
CA GLY A 168 0.41 -11.59 -4.66
C GLY A 168 0.59 -13.01 -5.21
N PRO A 169 -0.32 -13.94 -4.84
CA PRO A 169 -0.20 -15.34 -5.22
C PRO A 169 -0.31 -15.56 -6.74
N PRO A 170 0.12 -16.72 -7.25
CA PRO A 170 -0.08 -17.08 -8.64
C PRO A 170 -1.57 -17.09 -9.03
N LEU A 171 -1.91 -16.44 -10.15
CA LEU A 171 -3.17 -16.65 -10.88
C LEU A 171 -2.92 -17.79 -11.87
N ALA A 172 -3.67 -18.90 -11.80
CA ALA A 172 -3.39 -20.06 -12.64
C ALA A 172 -3.56 -19.73 -14.13
N TYR A 173 -2.88 -20.49 -14.99
CA TYR A 173 -3.06 -20.31 -16.44
C TYR A 173 -4.50 -20.64 -16.85
N GLY A 174 -5.11 -19.76 -17.63
CA GLY A 174 -6.52 -19.80 -18.02
C GLY A 174 -7.46 -19.11 -17.03
N ASP A 175 -6.99 -18.77 -15.82
CA ASP A 175 -7.80 -18.06 -14.83
C ASP A 175 -7.78 -16.55 -15.09
N LYS A 176 -8.83 -15.91 -14.58
CA LYS A 176 -9.10 -14.49 -14.72
C LYS A 176 -9.31 -13.82 -13.37
N ILE A 177 -9.01 -12.53 -13.33
CA ILE A 177 -9.33 -11.65 -12.20
C ILE A 177 -9.94 -10.35 -12.72
N THR A 178 -11.00 -9.90 -12.04
CA THR A 178 -11.82 -8.76 -12.47
C THR A 178 -12.01 -7.78 -11.31
N LYS A 179 -11.85 -6.49 -11.59
CA LYS A 179 -12.19 -5.38 -10.68
C LYS A 179 -12.79 -4.23 -11.48
N GLY A 180 -14.00 -3.81 -11.15
CA GLY A 180 -14.71 -2.79 -11.94
C GLY A 180 -14.86 -3.26 -13.39
N SER A 181 -14.46 -2.41 -14.35
CA SER A 181 -14.45 -2.74 -15.78
C SER A 181 -13.16 -3.40 -16.28
N LEU A 182 -12.18 -3.61 -15.39
CA LEU A 182 -10.89 -4.18 -15.76
C LEU A 182 -10.88 -5.68 -15.51
N GLU A 183 -10.45 -6.44 -16.50
CA GLU A 183 -10.23 -7.89 -16.40
C GLU A 183 -8.81 -8.22 -16.87
N CYS A 184 -8.16 -9.14 -16.17
CA CYS A 184 -6.89 -9.72 -16.56
C CYS A 184 -6.97 -11.24 -16.60
N GLU A 185 -6.29 -11.84 -17.56
CA GLU A 185 -6.17 -13.28 -17.75
C GLU A 185 -4.69 -13.69 -17.74
N SER A 186 -4.37 -14.72 -16.96
CA SER A 186 -3.03 -15.33 -17.03
C SER A 186 -3.03 -16.38 -18.15
N LYS A 187 -2.31 -16.10 -19.24
CA LYS A 187 -2.12 -17.03 -20.35
C LYS A 187 -0.72 -17.63 -20.29
N THR A 188 -0.54 -18.81 -20.90
CA THR A 188 0.81 -19.38 -21.10
C THR A 188 1.69 -18.47 -21.96
N SER A 189 1.08 -17.65 -22.82
CA SER A 189 1.76 -16.65 -23.66
C SER A 189 2.12 -15.35 -22.93
N GLY A 190 1.58 -15.09 -21.74
CA GLY A 190 1.78 -13.83 -21.02
C GLY A 190 0.58 -13.41 -20.17
N MET A 191 0.62 -12.18 -19.66
CA MET A 191 -0.53 -11.56 -18.99
C MET A 191 -1.29 -10.68 -19.98
N SER A 192 -2.61 -10.84 -20.04
CA SER A 192 -3.49 -10.05 -20.91
C SER A 192 -4.48 -9.30 -20.04
N CYS A 193 -4.57 -7.97 -20.16
CA CYS A 193 -5.48 -7.13 -19.39
C CYS A 193 -6.25 -6.19 -20.31
N TRP A 194 -7.53 -5.95 -20.03
CA TRP A 194 -8.38 -5.09 -20.84
C TRP A 194 -9.48 -4.42 -20.03
N ASP A 195 -9.97 -3.30 -20.55
CA ASP A 195 -11.19 -2.65 -20.09
C ASP A 195 -12.34 -3.07 -21.01
N PHE A 196 -13.24 -3.93 -20.51
CA PHE A 196 -14.34 -4.46 -21.33
C PHE A 196 -15.51 -3.48 -21.50
N VAL A 197 -15.49 -2.34 -20.83
CA VAL A 197 -16.54 -1.31 -20.94
C VAL A 197 -16.09 -0.19 -21.87
N TYR A 198 -14.90 0.35 -21.64
CA TYR A 198 -14.43 1.55 -22.33
C TYR A 198 -13.38 1.27 -23.41
N GLY A 199 -12.88 0.04 -23.49
CA GLY A 199 -11.81 -0.35 -24.38
C GLY A 199 -10.43 0.07 -23.87
N GLY A 200 -9.41 -0.36 -24.61
CA GLY A 200 -8.03 -0.32 -24.16
C GLY A 200 -7.60 -1.68 -23.61
N SER A 201 -6.41 -2.12 -24.02
CA SER A 201 -5.86 -3.38 -23.54
C SER A 201 -4.34 -3.40 -23.62
N PHE A 202 -3.75 -4.33 -22.88
CA PHE A 202 -2.37 -4.72 -23.12
C PHE A 202 -2.16 -6.22 -22.95
N GLU A 203 -1.15 -6.72 -23.64
CA GLU A 203 -0.52 -8.00 -23.35
C GLU A 203 0.95 -7.76 -22.99
N ILE A 204 1.48 -8.50 -22.03
CA ILE A 204 2.89 -8.43 -21.64
C ILE A 204 3.43 -9.83 -21.35
N SER A 205 4.62 -10.12 -21.87
CA SER A 205 5.33 -11.37 -21.66
C SER A 205 6.84 -11.16 -21.67
N ARG A 206 7.60 -12.26 -21.47
CA ARG A 206 9.06 -12.24 -21.68
C ARG A 206 9.40 -11.86 -23.12
N ASP A 207 8.62 -12.33 -24.08
CA ASP A 207 8.95 -12.32 -25.50
C ASP A 207 8.39 -11.09 -26.23
N GLY A 208 7.34 -10.47 -25.71
CA GLY A 208 6.78 -9.26 -26.31
C GLY A 208 5.81 -8.51 -25.40
N TYR A 209 5.28 -7.43 -25.97
CA TYR A 209 4.14 -6.70 -25.42
C TYR A 209 3.26 -6.20 -26.58
N GLN A 210 1.99 -5.95 -26.29
CA GLN A 210 1.06 -5.30 -27.20
C GLN A 210 0.22 -4.29 -26.43
N LEU A 211 -0.08 -3.15 -27.03
CA LEU A 211 -0.98 -2.12 -26.50
C LEU A 211 -2.07 -1.88 -27.55
N SER A 212 -3.32 -1.69 -27.11
CA SER A 212 -4.46 -1.32 -27.96
C SER A 212 -5.40 -0.36 -27.26
#